data_AF-A0A6V7PHE8-F1
#
_entry.id   AF-A0A6V7PHE8-F1
#
_cell.length_a   1.000
_cell.length_b   1.000
_cell.length_c   1.000
_cell.angle_alpha   90.00
_cell.angle_beta   90.00
_cell.angle_gamma   90.00
#
_symmetry.space_group_name_H-M   'P 1'
#
loop_
_entity.id
_entity.type
_entity.pdbx_description
1 polymer ?
#
loop_
_entity_poly.entity_id
_entity_poly.type
_entity_poly.pdbx_seq_one_letter_code
_entity_poly.pdbx_strand_id
1 'polypeptide(L)'
;MPSASPAHPLPPRLRPPALLASDRVEAAKLLRRCRPPQPTGTRPLRARRQRQPDPPSPASPLSPPPNPLRLRPVRNCLENIADSVDRLRNAAVELIRTGRSGSPAFAWHMSNVRTWCSAALTDETTCLDGVTQAGGRQARPRRARREVLAVAQVTNNALALLNRVAPQQ
;
A
#
# COMPACT_ATOMS: atom_id res chain seq x y z
N MET A 1 -35.87 7.59 42.17
CA MET A 1 -35.65 9.00 41.82
C MET A 1 -34.32 9.10 41.09
N PRO A 2 -34.25 9.53 39.82
CA PRO A 2 -32.99 9.61 39.11
C PRO A 2 -32.24 10.89 39.50
N SER A 3 -31.04 10.72 40.06
CA SER A 3 -30.10 11.80 40.36
C SER A 3 -29.64 12.49 39.07
N ALA A 4 -29.87 13.79 38.97
CA ALA A 4 -29.38 14.63 37.89
C ALA A 4 -27.84 14.73 37.96
N SER A 5 -27.15 14.31 36.91
CA SER A 5 -25.72 14.60 36.73
C SER A 5 -25.53 16.06 36.28
N PRO A 6 -24.48 16.76 36.74
CA PRO A 6 -24.24 18.15 36.38
C PRO A 6 -23.83 18.26 34.91
N ALA A 7 -24.41 19.24 34.21
CA ALA A 7 -24.07 19.59 32.85
C ALA A 7 -22.64 20.14 32.78
N HIS A 8 -21.72 19.36 32.20
CA HIS A 8 -20.39 19.84 31.84
C HIS A 8 -20.50 20.91 30.73
N PRO A 9 -19.81 22.06 30.85
CA PRO A 9 -19.80 23.06 29.79
C PRO A 9 -19.10 22.52 28.54
N LEU A 10 -19.77 22.63 27.39
CA LEU A 10 -19.22 22.27 26.08
C LEU A 10 -18.01 23.17 25.77
N PRO A 11 -16.89 22.62 25.27
CA PRO A 11 -15.73 23.42 24.88
C PRO A 11 -16.08 24.35 23.71
N PRO A 12 -15.43 25.52 23.62
CA PRO A 12 -15.64 26.44 22.50
C PRO A 12 -15.31 25.73 21.18
N ARG A 13 -16.19 25.86 20.20
CA ARG A 13 -15.98 25.35 18.84
C ARG A 13 -14.72 26.02 18.28
N LEU A 14 -13.61 25.28 18.23
CA LEU A 14 -12.42 25.69 17.48
C LEU A 14 -12.87 25.97 16.04
N ARG A 15 -12.77 27.23 15.61
CA ARG A 15 -12.88 27.55 14.19
C ARG A 15 -11.73 26.82 13.48
N PRO A 16 -11.99 25.99 12.47
CA PRO A 16 -10.91 25.40 11.70
C PRO A 16 -10.08 26.53 11.09
N PRO A 17 -8.74 26.41 11.03
CA PRO A 17 -7.92 27.43 10.41
C PRO A 17 -8.36 27.61 8.96
N ALA A 18 -8.42 28.86 8.50
CA ALA A 18 -8.64 29.16 7.10
C ALA A 18 -7.46 28.57 6.31
N LEU A 19 -7.70 27.41 5.66
CA LEU A 19 -6.75 26.81 4.73
C LEU A 19 -6.38 27.87 3.69
N LEU A 20 -5.08 28.20 3.64
CA LEU A 20 -4.56 29.16 2.67
C LEU A 20 -4.79 28.62 1.27
N ALA A 21 -4.96 29.52 0.29
CA ALA A 21 -5.15 29.11 -1.10
C ALA A 21 -4.04 28.17 -1.61
N SER A 22 -2.81 28.34 -1.10
CA SER A 22 -1.66 27.47 -1.37
C SER A 22 -1.86 26.03 -0.88
N ASP A 23 -2.46 25.82 0.28
CA ASP A 23 -2.71 24.48 0.83
C ASP A 23 -3.73 23.71 -0.02
N ARG A 24 -4.71 24.42 -0.59
CA ARG A 24 -5.68 23.84 -1.53
C ARG A 24 -5.04 23.43 -2.86
N VAL A 25 -4.09 24.23 -3.36
CA VAL A 25 -3.33 23.91 -4.58
C VAL A 25 -2.43 22.69 -4.36
N GLU A 26 -1.78 22.59 -3.20
CA GLU A 26 -0.92 21.46 -2.87
C GLU A 26 -1.73 20.18 -2.65
N ALA A 27 -2.87 20.27 -1.94
CA ALA A 27 -3.82 19.17 -1.82
C ALA A 27 -4.35 18.71 -3.19
N ALA A 28 -4.63 19.64 -4.11
CA ALA A 28 -5.05 19.31 -5.48
C ALA A 28 -3.94 18.61 -6.28
N LYS A 29 -2.66 18.97 -6.09
CA LYS A 29 -1.53 18.26 -6.71
C LYS A 29 -1.37 16.85 -6.16
N LEU A 30 -1.52 16.67 -4.85
CA LEU A 30 -1.44 15.36 -4.20
C LEU A 30 -2.59 14.45 -4.65
N LEU A 31 -3.82 14.97 -4.73
CA LEU A 31 -4.98 14.23 -5.25
C LEU A 31 -4.82 13.85 -6.73
N ARG A 32 -4.16 14.68 -7.55
CA ARG A 32 -3.82 14.34 -8.94
C ARG A 32 -2.79 13.21 -9.03
N ARG A 33 -1.84 13.12 -8.09
CA ARG A 33 -0.86 12.03 -8.01
C ARG A 33 -1.48 10.72 -7.51
N CYS A 34 -2.48 10.80 -6.64
CA CYS A 34 -3.23 9.63 -6.16
C CYS A 34 -4.37 9.21 -7.11
N ARG A 35 -4.57 9.90 -8.24
CA ARG A 35 -5.61 9.54 -9.19
C ARG A 35 -5.27 8.17 -9.80
N PRO A 36 -6.12 7.14 -9.64
CA PRO A 36 -5.91 5.87 -10.33
C PRO A 36 -5.86 6.11 -11.84
N PRO A 37 -5.12 5.30 -12.61
CA PRO A 37 -5.11 5.44 -14.05
C PRO A 37 -6.55 5.34 -14.57
N GLN A 38 -7.05 6.43 -15.16
CA GLN A 38 -8.35 6.42 -15.81
C GLN A 38 -8.30 5.40 -16.96
N PRO A 39 -9.32 4.54 -17.12
CA PRO A 39 -9.44 3.69 -18.29
C PRO A 39 -9.69 4.58 -19.51
N THR A 40 -8.62 5.10 -20.09
CA THR A 40 -8.66 5.96 -21.26
C THR A 40 -8.73 5.08 -22.50
N GLY A 41 -9.97 4.83 -22.93
CA GLY A 41 -10.31 4.66 -24.33
C GLY A 41 -10.41 3.22 -24.82
N THR A 42 -11.53 2.94 -25.47
CA THR A 42 -11.62 2.07 -26.65
C THR A 42 -10.63 2.55 -27.71
N ARG A 43 -9.34 2.23 -27.53
CA ARG A 43 -8.37 2.30 -28.62
C ARG A 43 -8.61 1.06 -29.49
N PRO A 44 -8.84 1.20 -30.80
CA PRO A 44 -8.88 0.03 -31.67
C PRO A 44 -7.54 -0.69 -31.55
N LEU A 45 -7.61 -2.00 -31.31
CA LEU A 45 -6.47 -2.91 -31.33
C LEU A 45 -5.81 -2.78 -32.70
N ARG A 46 -4.77 -1.93 -32.82
CA ARG A 46 -3.85 -2.02 -33.95
C ARG A 46 -3.28 -3.43 -33.89
N ALA A 47 -3.56 -4.22 -34.93
CA ALA A 47 -3.02 -5.55 -35.10
C ALA A 47 -1.51 -5.50 -34.80
N ARG A 48 -1.10 -6.18 -33.74
CA ARG A 48 0.31 -6.44 -33.50
C ARG A 48 0.80 -7.17 -34.74
N ARG A 49 1.58 -6.51 -35.59
CA ARG A 49 2.53 -7.21 -36.46
C ARG A 49 3.37 -8.04 -35.49
N GLN A 50 3.10 -9.35 -35.46
CA GLN A 50 3.90 -10.29 -34.68
C GLN A 50 5.32 -10.13 -35.19
N ARG A 51 6.20 -9.49 -34.41
CA ARG A 51 7.62 -9.71 -34.59
C ARG A 51 7.80 -11.19 -34.37
N GLN A 52 8.17 -11.92 -35.41
CA GLN A 52 8.66 -13.27 -35.23
C GLN A 52 9.83 -13.18 -34.25
N PRO A 53 9.90 -14.07 -33.25
CA PRO A 53 11.04 -14.11 -32.36
C PRO A 53 12.31 -14.36 -33.19
N ASP A 54 13.34 -13.56 -32.95
CA ASP A 54 14.66 -13.79 -33.54
C ASP A 54 15.13 -15.22 -33.25
N PRO A 55 15.88 -15.86 -34.18
CA PRO A 55 16.47 -17.17 -33.92
C PRO A 55 17.33 -17.13 -32.66
N PRO A 56 17.34 -18.21 -31.84
CA PRO A 56 18.11 -18.21 -30.61
C PRO A 56 19.59 -18.00 -30.93
N SER A 57 20.19 -16.96 -30.33
CA SER A 57 21.65 -16.80 -30.33
C SER A 57 22.33 -18.08 -29.86
N PRO A 58 23.51 -18.43 -30.41
CA PRO A 58 24.28 -19.56 -29.93
C PRO A 58 24.53 -19.40 -28.44
N ALA A 59 24.06 -20.39 -27.68
CA ALA A 59 24.02 -20.33 -26.23
C ALA A 59 25.44 -20.18 -25.68
N SER A 60 25.68 -19.10 -24.95
CA SER A 60 26.76 -19.06 -23.95
C SER A 60 26.54 -20.20 -22.94
N PRO A 61 27.59 -20.72 -22.26
CA PRO A 61 27.49 -21.89 -21.40
C PRO A 61 26.32 -21.74 -20.44
N LEU A 62 25.26 -22.54 -20.64
CA LEU A 62 24.07 -22.47 -19.81
C LEU A 62 24.50 -22.77 -18.38
N SER A 63 24.34 -21.76 -17.53
CA SER A 63 24.27 -22.01 -16.09
C SER A 63 23.22 -23.10 -15.87
N PRO A 64 23.48 -24.08 -14.99
CA PRO A 64 22.53 -25.15 -14.74
C PRO A 64 21.15 -24.57 -14.39
N PRO A 65 20.05 -25.20 -14.85
CA PRO A 65 18.71 -24.70 -14.60
C PRO A 65 18.52 -24.51 -13.09
N PRO A 66 17.96 -23.36 -12.65
CA PRO A 66 17.78 -23.08 -11.23
C PRO A 66 16.89 -24.16 -10.62
N ASN A 67 17.34 -24.76 -9.52
CA ASN A 67 16.57 -25.78 -8.79
C ASN A 67 15.16 -25.22 -8.48
N PRO A 68 14.07 -25.86 -8.94
CA PRO A 68 12.70 -25.36 -8.78
C PRO A 68 12.32 -25.14 -7.32
N LEU A 69 12.90 -25.90 -6.38
CA LEU A 69 12.66 -25.73 -4.95
C LEU A 69 13.21 -24.41 -4.39
N ARG A 70 14.30 -23.86 -4.98
CA ARG A 70 14.88 -22.57 -4.56
C ARG A 70 14.04 -21.37 -5.00
N LEU A 71 13.16 -21.55 -5.99
CA LEU A 71 12.31 -20.48 -6.53
C LEU A 71 10.94 -20.41 -5.84
N ARG A 72 10.52 -21.47 -5.13
CA ARG A 72 9.24 -21.50 -4.40
C ARG A 72 9.08 -20.33 -3.42
N PRO A 73 10.08 -19.98 -2.58
CA PRO A 73 9.92 -18.84 -1.68
C PRO A 73 9.78 -17.50 -2.40
N VAL A 74 10.40 -17.35 -3.58
CA VAL A 74 10.25 -16.14 -4.41
C VAL A 74 8.83 -16.08 -5.01
N ARG A 75 8.26 -17.21 -5.42
CA ARG A 75 6.86 -17.28 -5.89
C ARG A 75 5.87 -16.92 -4.77
N ASN A 76 6.05 -17.51 -3.59
CA ASN A 76 5.21 -17.18 -2.42
C ASN A 76 5.34 -15.69 -2.04
N CYS A 77 6.53 -15.10 -2.19
CA CYS A 77 6.68 -13.66 -2.00
C CYS A 77 5.81 -12.85 -2.99
N LEU A 78 5.68 -13.27 -4.26
CA LEU A 78 4.80 -12.55 -5.20
C LEU A 78 3.33 -12.60 -4.77
N GLU A 79 2.88 -13.73 -4.23
CA GLU A 79 1.53 -13.89 -3.67
C GLU A 79 1.35 -12.96 -2.46
N ASN A 80 2.28 -12.96 -1.51
CA ASN A 80 2.25 -12.04 -0.36
C ASN A 80 2.24 -10.56 -0.77
N ILE A 81 2.99 -10.18 -1.81
CA ILE A 81 3.00 -8.79 -2.29
C ILE A 81 1.69 -8.44 -2.99
N ALA A 82 1.06 -9.38 -3.70
CA ALA A 82 -0.28 -9.17 -4.25
C ALA A 82 -1.30 -8.93 -3.12
N ASP A 83 -1.26 -9.75 -2.07
CA ASP A 83 -2.12 -9.59 -0.89
C ASP A 83 -1.88 -8.26 -0.16
N SER A 84 -0.61 -7.86 0.02
CA SER A 84 -0.27 -6.54 0.57
C SER A 84 -0.89 -5.40 -0.25
N VAL A 85 -0.80 -5.46 -1.59
CA VAL A 85 -1.39 -4.45 -2.46
C VAL A 85 -2.91 -4.41 -2.31
N ASP A 86 -3.58 -5.55 -2.21
CA ASP A 86 -5.04 -5.59 -2.00
C ASP A 86 -5.45 -5.05 -0.63
N ARG A 87 -4.67 -5.34 0.41
CA ARG A 87 -4.85 -4.73 1.74
C ARG A 87 -4.67 -3.21 1.71
N LEU A 88 -3.63 -2.71 1.03
CA LEU A 88 -3.40 -1.28 0.86
C LEU A 88 -4.50 -0.59 0.05
N ARG A 89 -5.06 -1.27 -0.97
CA ARG A 89 -6.24 -0.78 -1.71
C ARG A 89 -7.45 -0.67 -0.79
N ASN A 90 -7.72 -1.69 0.03
CA ASN A 90 -8.80 -1.65 1.01
C ASN A 90 -8.61 -0.51 2.01
N ALA A 91 -7.38 -0.30 2.50
CA ALA A 91 -7.03 0.83 3.36
C ALA A 91 -7.34 2.18 2.69
N ALA A 92 -6.99 2.35 1.41
CA ALA A 92 -7.25 3.58 0.67
C ALA A 92 -8.75 3.82 0.44
N VAL A 93 -9.52 2.78 0.10
CA VAL A 93 -10.98 2.88 -0.04
C VAL A 93 -11.63 3.25 1.29
N GLU A 94 -11.15 2.66 2.38
CA GLU A 94 -11.66 2.94 3.72
C GLU A 94 -11.34 4.37 4.18
N LEU A 95 -10.14 4.87 3.84
CA LEU A 95 -9.75 6.26 4.10
C LEU A 95 -10.68 7.28 3.40
N ILE A 96 -11.22 6.95 2.23
CA ILE A 96 -12.17 7.82 1.53
C ILE A 96 -13.52 7.88 2.28
N ARG A 97 -13.87 6.83 3.04
CA ARG A 97 -15.14 6.71 3.79
C ARG A 97 -15.08 7.33 5.18
N THR A 98 -13.89 7.61 5.72
CA THR A 98 -13.64 8.12 7.09
C THR A 98 -14.48 9.33 7.49
N GLY A 99 -14.87 10.18 6.54
CA GLY A 99 -15.69 11.36 6.80
C GLY A 99 -14.98 12.42 7.64
N ARG A 100 -15.74 13.15 8.46
CA ARG A 100 -15.21 14.28 9.25
C ARG A 100 -14.42 13.78 10.46
N SER A 101 -13.22 14.35 10.62
CA SER A 101 -12.34 14.13 11.78
C SER A 101 -13.06 14.35 13.12
N GLY A 102 -12.86 13.42 14.06
CA GLY A 102 -13.45 13.47 15.41
C GLY A 102 -14.87 12.91 15.52
N SER A 103 -15.45 12.40 14.44
CA SER A 103 -16.71 11.63 14.51
C SER A 103 -16.47 10.18 14.96
N PRO A 104 -17.47 9.50 15.55
CA PRO A 104 -17.36 8.06 15.83
C PRO A 104 -17.06 7.22 14.58
N ALA A 105 -17.67 7.58 13.44
CA ALA A 105 -17.39 6.97 12.15
C ALA A 105 -15.93 7.13 11.74
N PHE A 106 -15.32 8.30 12.02
CA PHE A 106 -13.91 8.53 11.74
C PHE A 106 -13.01 7.58 12.52
N ALA A 107 -13.23 7.42 13.83
CA ALA A 107 -12.44 6.50 14.65
C ALA A 107 -12.59 5.05 14.17
N TRP A 108 -13.81 4.64 13.82
CA TRP A 108 -14.11 3.31 13.30
C TRP A 108 -13.38 3.03 11.98
N HIS A 109 -13.55 3.90 10.97
CA HIS A 109 -12.86 3.76 9.69
C HIS A 109 -11.33 3.78 9.85
N MET A 110 -10.77 4.67 10.70
CA MET A 110 -9.32 4.71 10.96
C MET A 110 -8.79 3.42 11.61
N SER A 111 -9.59 2.75 12.44
CA SER A 111 -9.22 1.44 12.98
C SER A 111 -9.14 0.37 11.89
N ASN A 112 -10.09 0.35 10.94
CA ASN A 112 -10.06 -0.55 9.79
C ASN A 112 -8.85 -0.28 8.89
N VAL A 113 -8.56 0.99 8.59
CA VAL A 113 -7.38 1.39 7.80
C VAL A 113 -6.10 0.88 8.47
N ARG A 114 -5.97 1.03 9.79
CA ARG A 114 -4.83 0.50 10.54
C ARG A 114 -4.73 -1.02 10.42
N THR A 115 -5.84 -1.73 10.58
CA THR A 115 -5.87 -3.19 10.41
C THR A 115 -5.36 -3.62 9.03
N TRP A 116 -5.85 -2.97 7.97
CA TRP A 116 -5.40 -3.25 6.61
C TRP A 116 -3.92 -2.94 6.40
N CYS A 117 -3.41 -1.81 6.90
CA CYS A 117 -1.99 -1.47 6.79
C CYS A 117 -1.09 -2.42 7.60
N SER A 118 -1.49 -2.80 8.82
CA SER A 118 -0.75 -3.77 9.64
C SER A 118 -0.69 -5.13 8.96
N ALA A 119 -1.81 -5.56 8.37
CA ALA A 119 -1.89 -6.79 7.61
C ALA A 119 -0.98 -6.71 6.36
N ALA A 120 -0.99 -5.61 5.59
CA ALA A 120 -0.09 -5.46 4.45
C ALA A 120 1.39 -5.59 4.86
N LEU A 121 1.77 -4.97 5.99
CA LEU A 121 3.11 -5.07 6.55
C LEU A 121 3.48 -6.51 6.94
N THR A 122 2.54 -7.29 7.48
CA THR A 122 2.75 -8.72 7.76
C THR A 122 3.08 -9.51 6.49
N ASP A 123 2.38 -9.27 5.38
CA ASP A 123 2.66 -9.99 4.14
C ASP A 123 4.02 -9.61 3.56
N GLU A 124 4.38 -8.31 3.63
CA GLU A 124 5.68 -7.80 3.21
C GLU A 124 6.82 -8.43 4.01
N THR A 125 6.68 -8.49 5.35
CA THR A 125 7.67 -9.16 6.22
C THR A 125 7.78 -10.66 5.92
N THR A 126 6.65 -11.34 5.71
CA THR A 126 6.64 -12.76 5.33
C THR A 126 7.32 -13.00 3.98
N CYS A 127 7.11 -12.10 3.00
CA CYS A 127 7.86 -12.14 1.73
C CYS A 127 9.37 -11.99 1.97
N LEU A 128 9.80 -11.03 2.79
CA LEU A 128 11.23 -10.79 3.06
C LEU A 128 11.91 -12.03 3.65
N ASP A 129 11.21 -12.74 4.54
CA ASP A 129 11.70 -14.00 5.12
C ASP A 129 11.86 -15.06 4.04
N GLY A 130 10.86 -15.24 3.17
CA GLY A 130 10.92 -16.17 2.05
C GLY A 130 12.06 -15.85 1.06
N VAL A 131 12.23 -14.58 0.69
CA VAL A 131 13.30 -14.13 -0.21
C VAL A 131 14.69 -14.33 0.42
N THR A 132 14.81 -14.15 1.73
CA THR A 132 16.07 -14.37 2.46
C THR A 132 16.44 -15.87 2.44
N GLN A 133 15.45 -16.75 2.69
CA GLN A 133 15.61 -18.21 2.63
C GLN A 133 15.96 -18.72 1.22
N ALA A 134 15.47 -18.08 0.15
CA ALA A 134 15.81 -18.42 -1.23
C ALA A 134 17.28 -18.11 -1.63
N GLY A 135 18.06 -17.51 -0.73
CA GLY A 135 19.43 -17.10 -1.00
C GLY A 135 19.51 -15.62 -1.37
N GLY A 136 19.15 -14.75 -0.42
CA GLY A 136 19.14 -13.28 -0.53
C GLY A 136 20.46 -12.60 -0.96
N ARG A 137 21.51 -13.38 -1.29
CA ARG A 137 22.76 -12.91 -1.92
C ARG A 137 22.76 -13.00 -3.45
N GLN A 138 21.86 -13.78 -4.03
CA GLN A 138 21.71 -13.91 -5.48
C GLN A 138 21.04 -12.67 -6.08
N ALA A 139 21.36 -12.32 -7.33
CA ALA A 139 20.91 -11.07 -7.95
C ALA A 139 19.38 -10.89 -7.97
N ARG A 140 18.63 -11.96 -8.29
CA ARG A 140 17.15 -11.92 -8.34
C ARG A 140 16.51 -11.75 -6.95
N PRO A 141 16.79 -12.61 -5.93
CA PRO A 141 16.37 -12.38 -4.55
C PRO A 141 16.79 -11.03 -3.97
N ARG A 142 18.00 -10.54 -4.30
CA ARG A 142 18.45 -9.20 -3.85
C ARG A 142 17.57 -8.07 -4.38
N ARG A 143 17.22 -8.13 -5.68
CA ARG A 143 16.33 -7.14 -6.28
C ARG A 143 14.96 -7.19 -5.61
N ALA A 144 14.36 -8.38 -5.49
CA ALA A 144 13.07 -8.56 -4.81
C ALA A 144 13.08 -8.00 -3.39
N ARG A 145 14.12 -8.32 -2.59
CA ARG A 145 14.29 -7.81 -1.23
C ARG A 145 14.31 -6.28 -1.17
N ARG A 146 15.01 -5.62 -2.08
CA ARG A 146 15.08 -4.14 -2.12
C ARG A 146 13.72 -3.51 -2.39
N GLU A 147 12.98 -4.05 -3.35
CA GLU A 147 11.63 -3.56 -3.69
C GLU A 147 10.68 -3.75 -2.51
N VAL A 148 10.68 -4.94 -1.90
CA VAL A 148 9.79 -5.26 -0.77
C VAL A 148 10.10 -4.40 0.46
N LEU A 149 11.38 -4.15 0.74
CA LEU A 149 11.78 -3.23 1.82
C LEU A 149 11.29 -1.81 1.57
N ALA A 150 11.27 -1.35 0.33
CA ALA A 150 10.76 -0.02 -0.01
C ALA A 150 9.24 0.06 0.24
N VAL A 151 8.48 -0.98 -0.12
CA VAL A 151 7.05 -1.07 0.17
C VAL A 151 6.81 -1.09 1.68
N ALA A 152 7.53 -1.94 2.41
CA ALA A 152 7.44 -2.02 3.88
C ALA A 152 7.74 -0.70 4.58
N GLN A 153 8.72 0.05 4.09
CA GLN A 153 9.00 1.37 4.64
C GLN A 153 7.83 2.34 4.44
N VAL A 154 7.18 2.33 3.26
CA VAL A 154 6.02 3.18 2.98
C VAL A 154 4.83 2.76 3.84
N THR A 155 4.56 1.46 3.97
CA THR A 155 3.49 0.92 4.83
C THR A 155 3.72 1.30 6.30
N ASN A 156 4.95 1.19 6.79
CA ASN A 156 5.30 1.58 8.15
C ASN A 156 5.18 3.11 8.36
N ASN A 157 5.61 3.92 7.40
CA ASN A 157 5.40 5.37 7.44
C ASN A 157 3.91 5.71 7.50
N ALA A 158 3.06 5.01 6.74
CA ALA A 158 1.62 5.19 6.79
C ALA A 158 1.06 4.86 8.18
N LEU A 159 1.45 3.72 8.77
CA LEU A 159 1.06 3.35 10.14
C LEU A 159 1.48 4.42 11.17
N ALA A 160 2.69 4.96 11.05
CA ALA A 160 3.16 6.04 11.93
C ALA A 160 2.27 7.29 11.83
N LEU A 161 1.83 7.65 10.62
CA LEU A 161 0.89 8.77 10.41
C LEU A 161 -0.50 8.45 10.99
N LEU A 162 -1.03 7.25 10.75
CA LEU A 162 -2.33 6.82 11.27
C LEU A 162 -2.35 6.87 12.80
N ASN A 163 -1.26 6.47 13.45
CA ASN A 163 -1.12 6.50 14.92
C ASN A 163 -1.10 7.92 15.49
N ARG A 164 -0.67 8.92 14.70
CA ARG A 164 -0.72 10.34 15.11
C ARG A 164 -2.07 10.98 14.84
N VAL A 165 -2.72 10.62 13.73
CA VAL A 165 -3.99 11.23 13.29
C VAL A 165 -5.19 10.66 14.04
N ALA A 166 -5.17 9.36 14.36
CA ALA A 166 -6.24 8.69 15.09
C ALA A 166 -5.63 7.72 16.12
N PRO A 167 -5.16 8.22 17.27
CA PRO A 167 -4.57 7.38 18.32
C PRO A 167 -5.54 6.27 18.73
N GLN A 168 -5.03 5.05 18.95
CA GLN A 168 -5.85 4.01 19.57
C GLN A 168 -6.10 4.40 21.02
N GLN A 169 -7.38 4.44 21.40
CA GLN A 169 -7.86 4.66 22.77
C GLN A 169 -7.74 3.35 23.56
#